data_AF-A0A4Q5HBN5-F1
#
_entry.id   AF-A0A4Q5HBN5-F1
#
_cell.length_a   1.000
_cell.length_b   1.000
_cell.length_c   1.000
_cell.angle_alpha   90.00
_cell.angle_beta   90.00
_cell.angle_gamma   90.00
#
_symmetry.space_group_name_H-M   'P 1'
#
loop_
_entity.id
_entity.type
_entity.pdbx_description
1 polymer ?
#
loop_
_entity_poly.entity_id
_entity_poly.type
_entity_poly.pdbx_seq_one_letter_code
_entity_poly.pdbx_strand_id
1 'polypeptide(L)'
;PWLHKRGGTYYLSYAAGGVPEHIAYSMSATPTGPWKYMGEIMPLQDTGSFTNHCGVTDYKGNSYFFYHTGKLPGGGGFGRSVAVEQFSYNPDGTFPIINATTEGVSPVGTLTPYQRVEAETIAFSEGVKSEWNAKTGVYVSGIHDGDYIKVREVDFEDLSPKCLCVSVASALRGGWIEIRTDSIGGTLIAEMRVPHTGGWECWTSIEADVTVPVTGVHDVYFVFKGRKGCELFHFDWWKFSRQEMTEQEVKDRTQAASTNIPGYEYPRLDEEHCAHFRFYAPQAGRLQVDCCGKKYDMQKDADGFWTVKTDPLVVGFHYYFLIADGVQVADPSSYTFFG
;
A
#
# COMPACT_ATOMS: atom_id res chain seq x y z
N PRO A 1 -9.07 28.06 7.95
CA PRO A 1 -8.79 27.76 9.39
C PRO A 1 -9.01 26.27 9.64
N TRP A 2 -8.37 25.70 10.67
CA TRP A 2 -8.44 24.29 11.05
C TRP A 2 -8.71 24.17 12.55
N LEU A 3 -9.74 23.41 12.92
CA LEU A 3 -10.12 23.17 14.32
C LEU A 3 -9.94 21.69 14.64
N HIS A 4 -9.20 21.37 15.69
CA HIS A 4 -9.10 20.01 16.22
C HIS A 4 -9.07 20.00 17.76
N LYS A 5 -9.33 18.83 18.34
CA LYS A 5 -9.32 18.61 19.78
C LYS A 5 -8.28 17.55 20.15
N ARG A 6 -7.44 17.83 21.14
CA ARG A 6 -6.43 16.91 21.66
C ARG A 6 -6.28 17.07 23.16
N GLY A 7 -6.26 15.96 23.91
CA GLY A 7 -6.06 16.00 25.37
C GLY A 7 -7.08 16.86 26.14
N GLY A 8 -8.32 16.96 25.64
CA GLY A 8 -9.35 17.84 26.23
C GLY A 8 -9.30 19.30 25.77
N THR A 9 -8.22 19.72 25.11
CA THR A 9 -8.03 21.11 24.63
C THR A 9 -8.38 21.23 23.16
N TYR A 10 -9.01 22.35 22.78
CA TYR A 10 -9.29 22.71 21.39
C TYR A 10 -8.19 23.62 20.85
N TYR A 11 -7.83 23.40 19.60
CA TYR A 11 -6.80 24.13 18.86
C TYR A 11 -7.43 24.70 17.59
N LEU A 12 -7.28 26.00 17.37
CA LEU A 12 -7.72 26.69 16.16
C LEU A 12 -6.48 27.24 15.45
N SER A 13 -6.08 26.61 14.35
CA SER A 13 -4.98 27.04 13.49
C SER A 13 -5.50 27.84 12.30
N TYR A 14 -4.81 28.89 11.89
CA TYR A 14 -5.26 29.81 10.85
C TYR A 14 -4.12 30.55 10.17
N ALA A 15 -4.37 30.99 8.94
CA ALA A 15 -3.50 31.93 8.24
C ALA A 15 -3.57 33.31 8.91
N ALA A 16 -2.41 33.94 9.10
CA ALA A 16 -2.24 35.20 9.79
C ALA A 16 -1.16 36.07 9.10
N GLY A 17 -1.01 37.32 9.53
CA GLY A 17 0.02 38.24 9.05
C GLY A 17 -0.32 39.06 7.80
N GLY A 18 -1.46 38.80 7.14
CA GLY A 18 -1.77 39.41 5.84
C GLY A 18 -1.00 38.72 4.72
N VAL A 19 -0.76 39.40 3.59
CA VAL A 19 0.00 38.83 2.47
C VAL A 19 1.43 39.39 2.51
N PRO A 20 2.49 38.55 2.63
CA PRO A 20 2.45 37.09 2.67
C PRO A 20 2.03 36.48 4.02
N GLU A 21 1.31 35.37 3.96
CA GLU A 21 0.71 34.72 5.14
C GLU A 21 1.71 33.79 5.88
N HIS A 22 1.55 33.70 7.21
CA HIS A 22 2.13 32.65 8.06
C HIS A 22 1.01 31.86 8.76
N ILE A 23 1.31 30.74 9.43
CA ILE A 23 0.32 29.99 10.21
C ILE A 23 0.50 30.24 11.69
N ALA A 24 -0.57 30.68 12.35
CA ALA A 24 -0.65 30.87 13.77
C ALA A 24 -1.79 30.03 14.38
N TYR A 25 -1.85 29.97 15.71
CA TYR A 25 -2.90 29.23 16.38
C TYR A 25 -3.32 29.82 17.73
N SER A 26 -4.52 29.41 18.14
CA SER A 26 -5.10 29.70 19.45
C SER A 26 -5.60 28.43 20.11
N MET A 27 -5.66 28.41 21.45
CA MET A 27 -6.15 27.28 22.24
C MET A 27 -7.35 27.69 23.11
N SER A 28 -8.25 26.75 23.36
CA SER A 28 -9.40 26.93 24.27
C SER A 28 -9.83 25.64 24.94
N ALA A 29 -10.50 25.75 26.09
CA ALA A 29 -11.14 24.63 26.77
C ALA A 29 -12.48 24.22 26.11
N THR A 30 -13.11 25.10 25.34
CA THR A 30 -14.38 24.83 24.63
C THR A 30 -14.25 25.10 23.13
N PRO A 31 -15.08 24.49 22.27
CA PRO A 31 -14.99 24.71 20.82
C PRO A 31 -15.39 26.14 20.41
N THR A 32 -16.00 26.92 21.31
CA THR A 32 -16.50 28.28 21.04
C THR A 32 -15.66 29.37 21.71
N GLY A 33 -14.58 29.01 22.41
CA GLY A 33 -13.74 29.96 23.14
C GLY A 33 -14.10 30.11 24.63
N PRO A 34 -13.55 31.12 25.33
CA PRO A 34 -12.63 32.13 24.80
C PRO A 34 -11.33 31.52 24.27
N TRP A 35 -10.80 32.09 23.19
CA TRP A 35 -9.59 31.63 22.52
C TRP A 35 -8.38 32.43 23.01
N LYS A 36 -7.32 31.73 23.41
CA LYS A 36 -6.03 32.34 23.77
C LYS A 36 -5.06 32.18 22.62
N TYR A 37 -4.51 33.27 22.11
CA TYR A 37 -3.42 33.25 21.12
C TYR A 37 -2.17 32.59 21.69
N MET A 38 -1.56 31.68 20.92
CA MET A 38 -0.43 30.87 21.38
C MET A 38 0.85 31.06 20.55
N GLY A 39 0.81 31.82 19.46
CA GLY A 39 1.97 32.07 18.60
C GLY A 39 1.85 31.44 17.22
N GLU A 40 2.98 31.39 16.53
CA GLU A 40 3.12 30.84 15.18
C GLU A 40 3.40 29.33 15.25
N ILE A 41 2.81 28.57 14.32
CA ILE A 41 3.19 27.19 14.02
C ILE A 41 4.22 27.18 12.90
N MET A 42 3.94 27.92 11.83
CA MET A 42 4.78 27.99 10.64
C MET A 42 5.04 29.46 10.31
N PRO A 43 6.21 30.00 10.66
CA PRO A 43 6.58 31.37 10.36
C PRO A 43 6.62 31.67 8.87
N LEU A 44 6.65 32.96 8.55
CA LEU A 44 6.84 33.42 7.18
C LEU A 44 8.16 32.87 6.63
N GLN A 45 8.08 32.12 5.52
CA GLN A 45 9.22 31.49 4.86
C GLN A 45 8.94 31.31 3.36
N ASP A 46 9.99 31.05 2.60
CA ASP A 46 9.85 30.81 1.17
C ASP A 46 9.27 29.41 0.88
N THR A 47 7.98 29.40 0.57
CA THR A 47 7.24 28.23 0.08
C THR A 47 6.92 28.35 -1.41
N GLY A 48 7.41 29.36 -2.13
CA GLY A 48 6.95 29.67 -3.48
C GLY A 48 5.47 30.08 -3.57
N SER A 49 4.80 30.33 -2.43
CA SER A 49 3.44 30.86 -2.36
C SER A 49 3.36 32.05 -1.40
N PHE A 50 2.48 33.01 -1.73
CA PHE A 50 2.23 34.19 -0.88
C PHE A 50 1.06 33.97 0.10
N THR A 51 0.32 32.86 -0.01
CA THR A 51 -0.71 32.44 0.94
C THR A 51 -0.25 31.18 1.67
N ASN A 52 -0.88 30.84 2.78
CA ASN A 52 -0.67 29.58 3.49
C ASN A 52 -2.00 29.05 4.04
N HIS A 53 -2.18 27.73 4.03
CA HIS A 53 -3.37 27.10 4.59
C HIS A 53 -2.98 25.79 5.25
N CYS A 54 -3.55 25.49 6.41
CA CYS A 54 -3.08 24.38 7.23
C CYS A 54 -4.16 23.32 7.51
N GLY A 55 -3.68 22.12 7.84
CA GLY A 55 -4.45 21.03 8.43
C GLY A 55 -3.58 20.25 9.41
N VAL A 56 -4.19 19.67 10.45
CA VAL A 56 -3.48 18.88 11.47
C VAL A 56 -4.23 17.59 11.72
N THR A 57 -3.53 16.47 11.69
CA THR A 57 -4.10 15.17 12.03
C THR A 57 -3.08 14.29 12.73
N ASP A 58 -3.58 13.43 13.61
CA ASP A 58 -2.81 12.32 14.15
C ASP A 58 -3.09 11.05 13.31
N TYR A 59 -2.05 10.30 12.98
CA TYR A 59 -2.16 9.05 12.22
C TYR A 59 -1.05 8.08 12.62
N LYS A 60 -1.41 6.82 12.87
CA LYS A 60 -0.49 5.75 13.30
C LYS A 60 0.48 6.17 14.44
N GLY A 61 -0.03 6.90 15.43
CA GLY A 61 0.75 7.35 16.59
C GLY A 61 1.65 8.58 16.35
N ASN A 62 1.58 9.21 15.17
CA ASN A 62 2.35 10.40 14.81
C ASN A 62 1.43 11.59 14.55
N SER A 63 1.93 12.80 14.76
CA SER A 63 1.22 14.05 14.44
C SER A 63 1.77 14.69 13.17
N TYR A 64 0.87 15.15 12.31
CA TYR A 64 1.20 15.70 10.99
C TYR A 64 0.61 17.09 10.80
N PHE A 65 1.44 17.99 10.25
CA PHE A 65 1.08 19.34 9.86
C PHE A 65 1.10 19.46 8.34
N PHE A 66 -0.08 19.58 7.74
CA PHE A 66 -0.26 19.77 6.31
C PHE A 66 -0.31 21.25 5.97
N TYR A 67 0.30 21.61 4.85
CA TYR A 67 0.31 22.96 4.31
C TYR A 67 0.39 22.91 2.77
N HIS A 68 0.49 24.07 2.11
CA HIS A 68 0.71 24.12 0.66
C HIS A 68 2.01 24.84 0.29
N THR A 69 2.53 24.53 -0.89
CA THR A 69 3.75 25.10 -1.48
C THR A 69 3.56 25.35 -2.98
N GLY A 70 4.25 26.33 -3.53
CA GLY A 70 4.32 26.62 -4.97
C GLY A 70 5.57 26.06 -5.65
N LYS A 71 6.33 25.16 -4.98
CA LYS A 71 7.67 24.74 -5.42
C LYS A 71 7.72 23.68 -6.53
N LEU A 72 6.62 22.97 -6.82
CA LEU A 72 6.61 21.98 -7.91
C LEU A 72 6.71 22.66 -9.29
N PRO A 73 7.23 21.99 -10.33
CA PRO A 73 7.29 22.53 -11.68
C PRO A 73 5.94 23.05 -12.18
N GLY A 74 5.91 24.29 -12.68
CA GLY A 74 4.67 24.97 -13.09
C GLY A 74 3.84 25.54 -11.94
N GLY A 75 4.29 25.39 -10.69
CA GLY A 75 3.68 25.95 -9.50
C GLY A 75 4.00 27.43 -9.27
N GLY A 76 3.39 27.98 -8.21
CA GLY A 76 3.62 29.35 -7.74
C GLY A 76 2.53 29.81 -6.77
N GLY A 77 2.30 31.13 -6.71
CA GLY A 77 1.33 31.72 -5.79
C GLY A 77 -0.10 31.20 -5.92
N PHE A 78 -0.53 30.85 -7.15
CA PHE A 78 -1.88 30.35 -7.43
C PHE A 78 -1.92 28.83 -7.74
N GLY A 79 -0.89 28.29 -8.41
CA GLY A 79 -0.72 26.86 -8.65
C GLY A 79 0.05 26.21 -7.50
N ARG A 80 -0.66 25.58 -6.57
CA ARG A 80 -0.08 25.08 -5.31
C ARG A 80 -0.18 23.56 -5.21
N SER A 81 0.71 22.99 -4.42
CA SER A 81 0.82 21.57 -4.12
C SER A 81 0.75 21.36 -2.62
N VAL A 82 0.21 20.21 -2.20
CA VAL A 82 0.16 19.84 -0.77
C VAL A 82 1.54 19.42 -0.30
N ALA A 83 1.90 19.80 0.92
CA ALA A 83 3.10 19.39 1.63
C ALA A 83 2.76 19.00 3.08
N VAL A 84 3.64 18.25 3.72
CA VAL A 84 3.41 17.72 5.07
C VAL A 84 4.71 17.63 5.86
N GLU A 85 4.67 18.03 7.12
CA GLU A 85 5.73 17.80 8.11
C GLU A 85 5.20 16.92 9.25
N GLN A 86 6.05 16.04 9.77
CA GLN A 86 5.80 15.34 11.02
C GLN A 86 6.34 16.19 12.18
N PHE A 87 5.61 16.23 13.30
CA PHE A 87 6.04 16.97 14.48
C PHE A 87 5.62 16.28 15.78
N SER A 88 6.20 16.75 16.88
CA SER A 88 5.78 16.40 18.24
C SER A 88 5.33 17.66 18.97
N TYR A 89 4.20 17.57 19.68
CA TYR A 89 3.78 18.63 20.58
C TYR A 89 4.79 18.83 21.70
N ASN A 90 4.94 20.07 22.17
CA ASN A 90 5.68 20.38 23.38
C ASN A 90 4.99 19.74 24.60
N PRO A 91 5.69 19.55 25.73
CA PRO A 91 5.13 18.93 26.94
C PRO A 91 3.87 19.62 27.49
N ASP A 92 3.72 20.92 27.28
CA ASP A 92 2.54 21.71 27.67
C ASP A 92 1.39 21.65 26.65
N GLY A 93 1.55 20.86 25.59
CA GLY A 93 0.57 20.70 24.52
C GLY A 93 0.65 21.79 23.43
N THR A 94 1.60 22.72 23.47
CA THR A 94 1.80 23.71 22.42
C THR A 94 2.45 23.12 21.17
N PHE A 95 2.30 23.80 20.03
CA PHE A 95 3.04 23.47 18.81
C PHE A 95 4.50 23.92 18.93
N PRO A 96 5.47 23.15 18.40
CA PRO A 96 6.78 23.68 18.06
C PRO A 96 6.68 24.58 16.81
N ILE A 97 7.76 25.30 16.51
CA ILE A 97 7.93 25.92 15.19
C ILE A 97 8.21 24.82 14.17
N ILE A 98 7.47 24.83 13.07
CA ILE A 98 7.54 23.88 11.96
C ILE A 98 7.96 24.63 10.69
N ASN A 99 9.10 24.24 10.11
CA ASN A 99 9.61 24.79 8.86
C ASN A 99 9.36 23.82 7.70
N ALA A 100 9.19 24.37 6.50
CA ALA A 100 8.98 23.58 5.30
C ALA A 100 10.27 22.84 4.91
N THR A 101 10.17 21.53 4.66
CA THR A 101 11.29 20.70 4.20
C THR A 101 11.13 20.29 2.73
N THR A 102 12.20 19.78 2.12
CA THR A 102 12.11 19.18 0.77
C THR A 102 11.87 17.68 0.87
N GLU A 103 12.32 17.07 1.96
CA GLU A 103 12.30 15.64 2.25
C GLU A 103 10.91 15.15 2.67
N GLY A 104 10.17 15.96 3.42
CA GLY A 104 8.86 15.60 3.96
C GLY A 104 8.94 14.53 5.05
N VAL A 105 7.99 13.60 5.04
CA VAL A 105 7.81 12.62 6.13
C VAL A 105 8.46 11.27 5.84
N SER A 106 8.90 10.60 6.90
CA SER A 106 9.32 9.20 6.83
C SER A 106 8.10 8.27 6.70
N PRO A 107 8.21 7.13 6.00
CA PRO A 107 7.15 6.13 5.95
C PRO A 107 6.80 5.59 7.33
N VAL A 108 5.53 5.18 7.50
CA VAL A 108 4.97 4.67 8.77
C VAL A 108 4.45 3.23 8.63
N GLY A 109 5.00 2.49 7.68
CA GLY A 109 4.67 1.11 7.40
C GLY A 109 5.06 0.73 5.99
N THR A 110 5.00 -0.57 5.72
CA THR A 110 5.27 -1.17 4.43
C THR A 110 3.99 -1.39 3.63
N LEU A 111 4.16 -1.63 2.33
CA LEU A 111 3.12 -2.02 1.39
C LEU A 111 3.33 -3.48 1.00
N THR A 112 2.30 -4.31 1.16
CA THR A 112 2.36 -5.69 0.67
C THR A 112 2.08 -5.74 -0.84
N PRO A 113 2.96 -6.38 -1.65
CA PRO A 113 2.78 -6.49 -3.09
C PRO A 113 1.82 -7.63 -3.49
N TYR A 114 1.35 -8.41 -2.52
CA TYR A 114 0.62 -9.68 -2.74
C TYR A 114 -0.91 -9.53 -2.81
N GLN A 115 -1.40 -8.29 -2.83
CA GLN A 115 -2.79 -7.93 -3.09
C GLN A 115 -2.89 -7.06 -4.34
N ARG A 116 -4.11 -6.80 -4.82
CA ARG A 116 -4.30 -5.80 -5.88
C ARG A 116 -3.88 -4.43 -5.33
N VAL A 117 -2.96 -3.78 -6.02
CA VAL A 117 -2.53 -2.40 -5.74
C VAL A 117 -2.79 -1.58 -6.99
N GLU A 118 -3.54 -0.50 -6.83
CA GLU A 118 -3.83 0.41 -7.96
C GLU A 118 -2.53 1.07 -8.43
N ALA A 119 -2.38 1.26 -9.74
CA ALA A 119 -1.18 1.83 -10.34
C ALA A 119 -0.96 3.29 -9.93
N GLU A 120 -2.04 4.02 -9.60
CA GLU A 120 -2.00 5.37 -9.05
C GLU A 120 -1.68 5.42 -7.54
N THR A 121 -1.49 4.27 -6.87
CA THR A 121 -0.96 4.22 -5.50
C THR A 121 0.55 4.38 -5.53
N ILE A 122 1.00 5.65 -5.57
CA ILE A 122 2.41 6.01 -5.80
C ILE A 122 2.97 6.90 -4.69
N ALA A 123 4.29 6.84 -4.55
CA ALA A 123 5.09 7.77 -3.74
C ALA A 123 5.80 8.83 -4.59
N PHE A 124 6.10 8.51 -5.86
CA PHE A 124 6.67 9.46 -6.82
C PHE A 124 6.29 9.06 -8.25
N SER A 125 6.30 10.02 -9.17
CA SER A 125 6.15 9.76 -10.60
C SER A 125 6.81 10.84 -11.44
N GLU A 126 7.19 10.49 -12.66
CA GLU A 126 7.68 11.44 -13.66
C GLU A 126 7.01 11.17 -15.01
N GLY A 127 6.56 12.24 -15.67
CA GLY A 127 6.00 12.21 -17.03
C GLY A 127 4.54 11.76 -17.17
N VAL A 128 4.03 10.95 -16.24
CA VAL A 128 2.67 10.38 -16.32
C VAL A 128 1.55 11.34 -15.88
N LYS A 129 0.30 10.90 -16.13
CA LYS A 129 -0.96 11.49 -15.67
C LYS A 129 -1.82 10.45 -14.98
N SER A 130 -2.89 10.91 -14.34
CA SER A 130 -3.99 10.06 -13.90
C SER A 130 -5.29 10.50 -14.55
N GLU A 131 -6.10 9.52 -14.93
CA GLU A 131 -7.44 9.70 -15.49
C GLU A 131 -8.43 8.83 -14.72
N TRP A 132 -9.72 9.03 -14.96
CA TRP A 132 -10.78 8.28 -14.31
C TRP A 132 -11.95 8.02 -15.24
N ASN A 133 -12.55 6.84 -15.12
CA ASN A 133 -13.89 6.58 -15.62
C ASN A 133 -14.71 5.72 -14.63
N ALA A 134 -16.03 5.69 -14.81
CA ALA A 134 -16.93 4.99 -13.90
C ALA A 134 -16.78 3.45 -13.89
N LYS A 135 -16.16 2.86 -14.92
CA LYS A 135 -16.03 1.40 -15.07
C LYS A 135 -14.75 0.87 -14.42
N THR A 136 -13.63 1.56 -14.63
CA THR A 136 -12.31 1.14 -14.19
C THR A 136 -11.93 1.77 -12.85
N GLY A 137 -12.36 3.01 -12.60
CA GLY A 137 -11.81 3.82 -11.52
C GLY A 137 -10.71 4.73 -12.03
N VAL A 138 -9.77 5.09 -11.16
CA VAL A 138 -8.59 5.89 -11.52
C VAL A 138 -7.56 4.94 -12.15
N TYR A 139 -6.76 5.45 -13.08
CA TYR A 139 -5.65 4.71 -13.68
C TYR A 139 -4.56 5.68 -14.12
N VAL A 140 -3.35 5.17 -14.33
CA VAL A 140 -2.23 5.94 -14.87
C VAL A 140 -2.33 6.01 -16.39
N SER A 141 -2.26 7.23 -16.94
CA SER A 141 -2.29 7.54 -18.37
C SER A 141 -1.13 8.47 -18.75
N GLY A 142 -1.08 8.91 -20.00
CA GLY A 142 -0.05 9.82 -20.51
C GLY A 142 1.35 9.20 -20.46
N ILE A 143 1.46 7.88 -20.50
CA ILE A 143 2.73 7.15 -20.35
C ILE A 143 3.54 7.21 -21.65
N HIS A 144 4.75 7.73 -21.59
CA HIS A 144 5.72 7.80 -22.68
C HIS A 144 7.03 7.06 -22.35
N ASP A 145 7.90 6.93 -23.36
CA ASP A 145 9.23 6.35 -23.20
C ASP A 145 10.08 7.15 -22.20
N GLY A 146 10.51 6.50 -21.12
CA GLY A 146 11.34 7.08 -20.06
C GLY A 146 10.56 7.49 -18.81
N ASP A 147 9.23 7.55 -18.88
CA ASP A 147 8.37 7.86 -17.73
C ASP A 147 8.42 6.72 -16.70
N TYR A 148 8.06 7.03 -15.45
CA TYR A 148 7.99 6.02 -14.41
C TYR A 148 7.06 6.41 -13.26
N ILE A 149 6.63 5.39 -12.52
CA ILE A 149 6.07 5.54 -11.18
C ILE A 149 6.92 4.79 -10.16
N LYS A 150 6.89 5.26 -8.92
CA LYS A 150 7.59 4.69 -7.77
C LYS A 150 6.62 4.39 -6.65
N VAL A 151 6.74 3.21 -6.06
CA VAL A 151 6.10 2.80 -4.81
C VAL A 151 7.20 2.63 -3.76
N ARG A 152 6.97 3.14 -2.56
CA ARG A 152 7.95 3.05 -1.46
C ARG A 152 7.62 1.93 -0.49
N GLU A 153 8.65 1.39 0.15
CA GLU A 153 8.53 0.40 1.25
C GLU A 153 7.72 -0.85 0.86
N VAL A 154 7.93 -1.40 -0.34
CA VAL A 154 7.29 -2.64 -0.77
C VAL A 154 7.98 -3.82 -0.10
N ASP A 155 7.24 -4.57 0.70
CA ASP A 155 7.76 -5.70 1.48
C ASP A 155 7.51 -7.03 0.77
N PHE A 156 8.57 -7.60 0.21
CA PHE A 156 8.53 -8.89 -0.47
C PHE A 156 8.59 -10.08 0.50
N GLU A 157 8.64 -9.86 1.81
CA GLU A 157 8.80 -10.92 2.82
C GLU A 157 10.11 -11.71 2.60
N ASP A 158 10.24 -12.87 3.24
CA ASP A 158 11.46 -13.70 3.18
C ASP A 158 11.53 -14.63 1.95
N LEU A 159 10.58 -14.50 1.01
CA LEU A 159 10.50 -15.34 -0.16
C LEU A 159 10.24 -14.51 -1.40
N SER A 160 11.04 -14.76 -2.43
CA SER A 160 10.86 -14.07 -3.69
C SER A 160 9.48 -14.37 -4.29
N PRO A 161 8.77 -13.35 -4.81
CA PRO A 161 7.59 -13.58 -5.61
C PRO A 161 7.93 -14.39 -6.85
N LYS A 162 6.94 -15.14 -7.36
CA LYS A 162 7.05 -15.93 -8.58
C LYS A 162 6.89 -15.08 -9.83
N CYS A 163 5.81 -14.31 -9.87
CA CYS A 163 5.45 -13.49 -11.03
C CYS A 163 4.74 -12.21 -10.60
N LEU A 164 4.66 -11.27 -11.53
CA LEU A 164 3.90 -10.04 -11.43
C LEU A 164 2.79 -10.04 -12.47
N CYS A 165 1.57 -9.75 -12.04
CA CYS A 165 0.40 -9.53 -12.87
C CYS A 165 0.05 -8.03 -12.90
N VAL A 166 -0.27 -7.49 -14.07
CA VAL A 166 -0.70 -6.09 -14.24
C VAL A 166 -1.92 -5.99 -15.14
N SER A 167 -2.75 -4.95 -14.97
CA SER A 167 -3.86 -4.58 -15.87
C SER A 167 -3.48 -3.36 -16.70
N VAL A 168 -3.52 -3.52 -18.02
CA VAL A 168 -3.09 -2.50 -18.98
C VAL A 168 -4.04 -2.40 -20.17
N ALA A 169 -4.06 -1.24 -20.82
CA ALA A 169 -4.79 -1.00 -22.06
C ALA A 169 -3.95 -0.18 -23.04
N SER A 170 -4.00 -0.48 -24.34
CA SER A 170 -3.32 0.28 -25.38
C SER A 170 -4.11 0.28 -26.68
N ALA A 171 -4.39 1.47 -27.21
CA ALA A 171 -4.95 1.63 -28.56
C ALA A 171 -3.88 1.59 -29.67
N LEU A 172 -2.59 1.61 -29.29
CA LEU A 172 -1.47 1.62 -30.22
C LEU A 172 -0.67 0.32 -30.10
N ARG A 173 0.65 0.37 -30.28
CA ARG A 173 1.51 -0.83 -30.29
C ARG A 173 1.87 -1.34 -28.89
N GLY A 174 1.47 -0.61 -27.85
CA GLY A 174 1.95 -0.80 -26.49
C GLY A 174 3.43 -0.42 -26.32
N GLY A 175 4.08 -1.06 -25.37
CA GLY A 175 5.46 -0.78 -24.95
C GLY A 175 5.95 -1.85 -24.00
N TRP A 176 6.79 -1.46 -23.05
CA TRP A 176 7.32 -2.34 -22.01
C TRP A 176 7.23 -1.68 -20.64
N ILE A 177 7.10 -2.53 -19.62
CA ILE A 177 7.24 -2.15 -18.22
C ILE A 177 8.44 -2.91 -17.69
N GLU A 178 9.47 -2.17 -17.29
CA GLU A 178 10.60 -2.68 -16.51
C GLU A 178 10.27 -2.50 -15.02
N ILE A 179 10.45 -3.55 -14.23
CA ILE A 179 10.23 -3.50 -12.78
C ILE A 179 11.59 -3.55 -12.10
N ARG A 180 11.93 -2.46 -11.42
CA ARG A 180 13.24 -2.25 -10.82
C ARG A 180 13.13 -1.96 -9.32
N THR A 181 14.13 -2.38 -8.56
CA THR A 181 14.22 -2.05 -7.13
C THR A 181 15.15 -0.87 -6.87
N ASP A 182 14.82 -0.08 -5.85
CA ASP A 182 15.61 0.97 -5.19
C ASP A 182 15.98 2.20 -6.02
N SER A 183 16.02 2.10 -7.36
CA SER A 183 16.17 3.25 -8.26
C SER A 183 15.69 2.93 -9.68
N ILE A 184 15.52 3.98 -10.51
CA ILE A 184 15.21 3.85 -11.95
C ILE A 184 16.25 3.05 -12.75
N GLY A 185 17.48 2.92 -12.23
CA GLY A 185 18.56 2.13 -12.82
C GLY A 185 18.97 0.92 -11.98
N GLY A 186 18.18 0.60 -10.94
CA GLY A 186 18.47 -0.50 -10.03
C GLY A 186 18.19 -1.87 -10.63
N THR A 187 18.19 -2.89 -9.79
CA THR A 187 18.05 -4.30 -10.20
C THR A 187 16.75 -4.52 -10.94
N LEU A 188 16.82 -4.97 -12.20
CA LEU A 188 15.66 -5.36 -13.00
C LEU A 188 15.20 -6.75 -12.55
N ILE A 189 14.06 -6.81 -11.86
CA ILE A 189 13.54 -8.07 -11.29
C ILE A 189 12.52 -8.74 -12.20
N ALA A 190 11.81 -7.96 -13.01
CA ALA A 190 10.88 -8.44 -14.03
C ALA A 190 10.77 -7.44 -15.18
N GLU A 191 10.39 -7.92 -16.35
CA GLU A 191 10.12 -7.11 -17.53
C GLU A 191 8.91 -7.73 -18.27
N MET A 192 8.01 -6.88 -18.76
CA MET A 192 6.85 -7.35 -19.53
C MET A 192 6.53 -6.45 -20.71
N ARG A 193 6.14 -7.09 -21.81
CA ARG A 193 5.66 -6.41 -23.01
C ARG A 193 4.16 -6.14 -22.89
N VAL A 194 3.79 -4.87 -23.02
CA VAL A 194 2.40 -4.46 -23.17
C VAL A 194 2.03 -4.53 -24.67
N PRO A 195 1.05 -5.36 -25.07
CA PRO A 195 0.62 -5.43 -26.46
C PRO A 195 -0.41 -4.35 -26.80
N HIS A 196 -0.79 -4.29 -28.08
CA HIS A 196 -2.06 -3.68 -28.48
C HIS A 196 -3.22 -4.45 -27.85
N THR A 197 -4.17 -3.75 -27.22
CA THR A 197 -5.29 -4.40 -26.52
C THR A 197 -6.65 -4.13 -27.16
N GLY A 198 -6.70 -3.32 -28.22
CA GLY A 198 -7.94 -2.97 -28.94
C GLY A 198 -8.43 -1.55 -28.69
N GLY A 199 -7.84 -0.81 -27.74
CA GLY A 199 -8.27 0.54 -27.38
C GLY A 199 -7.75 0.99 -26.02
N TRP A 200 -7.89 2.29 -25.72
CA TRP A 200 -7.43 2.92 -24.47
C TRP A 200 -8.18 2.45 -23.22
N GLU A 201 -9.34 1.81 -23.41
CA GLU A 201 -10.16 1.24 -22.32
C GLU A 201 -10.44 -0.26 -22.52
N CYS A 202 -9.70 -0.90 -23.44
CA CYS A 202 -9.75 -2.35 -23.64
C CYS A 202 -8.71 -3.00 -22.71
N TRP A 203 -9.07 -3.15 -21.44
CA TRP A 203 -8.18 -3.68 -20.41
C TRP A 203 -7.91 -5.18 -20.57
N THR A 204 -6.65 -5.57 -20.41
CA THR A 204 -6.22 -6.96 -20.29
C THR A 204 -5.23 -7.11 -19.16
N SER A 205 -5.24 -8.26 -18.50
CA SER A 205 -4.18 -8.64 -17.58
C SER A 205 -3.06 -9.35 -18.33
N ILE A 206 -1.81 -9.02 -17.99
CA ILE A 206 -0.61 -9.70 -18.47
C ILE A 206 0.29 -10.06 -17.28
N GLU A 207 1.10 -11.09 -17.46
CA GLU A 207 1.99 -11.60 -16.42
C GLU A 207 3.43 -11.72 -16.92
N ALA A 208 4.39 -11.56 -16.02
CA ALA A 208 5.79 -11.91 -16.24
C ALA A 208 6.41 -12.52 -14.98
N ASP A 209 7.30 -13.48 -15.20
CA ASP A 209 8.07 -14.10 -14.12
C ASP A 209 9.05 -13.11 -13.51
N VAL A 210 9.28 -13.25 -12.21
CA VAL A 210 10.36 -12.57 -11.51
C VAL A 210 11.62 -13.39 -11.75
N THR A 211 12.54 -12.81 -12.52
CA THR A 211 13.73 -13.51 -13.02
C THR A 211 14.96 -13.29 -12.14
N VAL A 212 14.96 -12.25 -11.32
CA VAL A 212 15.98 -11.98 -10.31
C VAL A 212 15.31 -12.03 -8.93
N PRO A 213 15.74 -12.92 -8.02
CA PRO A 213 15.16 -13.01 -6.68
C PRO A 213 15.20 -11.68 -5.93
N VAL A 214 14.10 -11.37 -5.23
CA VAL A 214 13.96 -10.18 -4.39
C VAL A 214 13.25 -10.54 -3.09
N THR A 215 13.77 -10.09 -1.95
CA THR A 215 13.21 -10.38 -0.61
C THR A 215 13.40 -9.16 0.28
N GLY A 216 12.57 -9.03 1.31
CA GLY A 216 12.60 -7.88 2.22
C GLY A 216 12.02 -6.61 1.59
N VAL A 217 12.36 -5.46 2.17
CA VAL A 217 11.73 -4.18 1.86
C VAL A 217 12.54 -3.41 0.81
N HIS A 218 11.88 -3.02 -0.28
CA HIS A 218 12.46 -2.26 -1.38
C HIS A 218 11.52 -1.15 -1.87
N ASP A 219 12.09 -0.09 -2.42
CA ASP A 219 11.33 0.80 -3.29
C ASP A 219 11.17 0.13 -4.67
N VAL A 220 9.96 0.12 -5.23
CA VAL A 220 9.68 -0.49 -6.53
C VAL A 220 9.39 0.59 -7.57
N TYR A 221 10.07 0.49 -8.69
CA TYR A 221 9.94 1.38 -9.85
C TYR A 221 9.33 0.61 -11.01
N PHE A 222 8.27 1.16 -11.59
CA PHE A 222 7.73 0.73 -12.87
C PHE A 222 8.20 1.74 -13.92
N VAL A 223 9.20 1.36 -14.70
CA VAL A 223 9.82 2.21 -15.72
C VAL A 223 9.26 1.84 -17.09
N PHE A 224 8.72 2.82 -17.79
CA PHE A 224 8.02 2.61 -19.05
C PHE A 224 8.96 2.83 -20.23
N LYS A 225 9.01 1.87 -21.16
CA LYS A 225 9.85 1.93 -22.36
C LYS A 225 9.03 1.75 -23.61
N GLY A 226 9.40 2.44 -24.68
CA GLY A 226 8.71 2.26 -25.95
C GLY A 226 9.15 3.22 -27.04
N ARG A 227 8.29 3.41 -28.03
CA ARG A 227 8.55 4.34 -29.12
C ARG A 227 8.38 5.78 -28.60
N LYS A 228 9.39 6.62 -28.80
CA LYS A 228 9.33 8.04 -28.45
C LYS A 228 8.22 8.79 -29.21
N GLY A 229 7.58 9.72 -28.51
CA GLY A 229 6.64 10.69 -29.08
C GLY A 229 5.18 10.23 -29.17
N CYS A 230 4.88 8.97 -28.83
CA CYS A 230 3.50 8.49 -28.67
C CYS A 230 3.27 7.98 -27.26
N GLU A 231 2.04 8.14 -26.79
CA GLU A 231 1.56 7.45 -25.60
C GLU A 231 1.59 5.93 -25.82
N LEU A 232 2.06 5.20 -24.81
CA LEU A 232 2.34 3.77 -24.93
C LEU A 232 1.12 2.93 -24.55
N PHE A 233 0.60 3.13 -23.34
CA PHE A 233 -0.50 2.36 -22.74
C PHE A 233 -1.03 3.10 -21.50
N HIS A 234 -2.18 2.67 -21.00
CA HIS A 234 -2.68 2.97 -19.67
C HIS A 234 -2.39 1.80 -18.73
N PHE A 235 -2.29 2.08 -17.43
CA PHE A 235 -1.94 1.12 -16.39
C PHE A 235 -2.87 1.31 -15.17
N ASP A 236 -3.60 0.26 -14.80
CA ASP A 236 -4.72 0.30 -13.84
C ASP A 236 -4.34 -0.30 -12.48
N TRP A 237 -3.84 -1.54 -12.43
CA TRP A 237 -3.39 -2.15 -11.18
C TRP A 237 -2.29 -3.18 -11.41
N TRP A 238 -1.59 -3.54 -10.32
CA TRP A 238 -0.58 -4.57 -10.28
C TRP A 238 -0.69 -5.44 -9.03
N LYS A 239 -0.14 -6.66 -9.10
CA LYS A 239 -0.07 -7.63 -8.00
C LYS A 239 1.05 -8.63 -8.24
N PHE A 240 1.92 -8.84 -7.27
CA PHE A 240 2.82 -9.99 -7.27
C PHE A 240 2.11 -11.24 -6.74
N SER A 241 2.50 -12.38 -7.28
CA SER A 241 2.08 -13.69 -6.79
C SER A 241 3.24 -14.31 -6.02
N ARG A 242 2.95 -14.84 -4.82
CA ARG A 242 3.93 -15.60 -4.05
C ARG A 242 4.39 -16.82 -4.83
N GLN A 243 5.65 -17.21 -4.63
CA GLN A 243 6.07 -18.56 -4.97
C GLN A 243 5.37 -19.54 -4.02
N GLU A 244 4.81 -20.63 -4.57
CA GLU A 244 4.33 -21.72 -3.73
C GLU A 244 5.53 -22.32 -3.00
N MET A 245 5.50 -22.27 -1.67
CA MET A 245 6.47 -23.00 -0.87
C MET A 245 6.24 -24.50 -1.06
N THR A 246 7.32 -25.25 -1.21
CA THR A 246 7.24 -26.70 -1.11
C THR A 246 6.80 -27.11 0.29
N GLU A 247 6.18 -28.28 0.40
CA GLU A 247 5.76 -28.81 1.71
C GLU A 247 6.94 -28.89 2.70
N GLN A 248 8.15 -29.17 2.23
CA GLN A 248 9.34 -29.22 3.07
C GLN A 248 9.73 -27.83 3.60
N GLU A 249 9.73 -26.81 2.74
CA GLU A 249 10.04 -25.43 3.16
C GLU A 249 9.02 -24.91 4.18
N VAL A 250 7.73 -25.23 4.00
CA VAL A 250 6.71 -24.93 5.01
C VAL A 250 7.06 -25.63 6.32
N LYS A 251 7.40 -26.92 6.29
CA LYS A 251 7.75 -27.68 7.51
C LYS A 251 8.96 -27.12 8.22
N ASP A 252 9.96 -26.65 7.49
CA ASP A 252 11.22 -26.12 8.03
C ASP A 252 11.03 -24.76 8.72
N ARG A 253 10.03 -23.97 8.29
CA ARG A 253 9.75 -22.61 8.81
C ARG A 253 8.58 -22.55 9.78
N THR A 254 7.91 -23.66 10.04
CA THR A 254 6.67 -23.67 10.83
C THR A 254 6.61 -24.81 11.83
N GLN A 255 5.88 -24.58 12.92
CA GLN A 255 5.58 -25.59 13.92
C GLN A 255 4.18 -26.15 13.69
N ALA A 256 4.04 -27.48 13.72
CA ALA A 256 2.73 -28.12 13.70
C ALA A 256 1.90 -27.70 14.93
N ALA A 257 0.62 -27.39 14.73
CA ALA A 257 -0.26 -27.05 15.83
C ALA A 257 -0.35 -28.24 16.81
N SER A 258 -0.27 -27.95 18.11
CA SER A 258 -0.37 -28.96 19.17
C SER A 258 -1.73 -29.65 19.23
N THR A 259 -2.73 -29.09 18.55
CA THR A 259 -4.08 -29.63 18.41
C THR A 259 -4.23 -30.60 17.24
N ASN A 260 -3.18 -30.84 16.44
CA ASN A 260 -3.26 -31.79 15.35
C ASN A 260 -3.44 -33.21 15.90
N ILE A 261 -4.26 -34.01 15.21
CA ILE A 261 -4.40 -35.44 15.51
C ILE A 261 -3.07 -36.13 15.20
N PRO A 262 -2.63 -37.11 16.01
CA PRO A 262 -1.38 -37.84 15.76
C PRO A 262 -1.29 -38.38 14.32
N GLY A 263 -0.20 -38.08 13.63
CA GLY A 263 0.02 -38.46 12.23
C GLY A 263 -0.37 -37.37 11.21
N TYR A 264 -1.02 -36.29 11.64
CA TYR A 264 -1.29 -35.12 10.82
C TYR A 264 -0.35 -33.97 11.17
N GLU A 265 0.17 -33.32 10.13
CA GLU A 265 1.20 -32.27 10.28
C GLU A 265 0.65 -30.87 10.06
N TYR A 266 -0.64 -30.71 9.78
CA TYR A 266 -1.32 -29.44 9.53
C TYR A 266 -2.60 -29.31 10.38
N PRO A 267 -3.01 -28.08 10.75
CA PRO A 267 -2.36 -26.80 10.45
C PRO A 267 -0.98 -26.61 11.10
N ARG A 268 -0.21 -25.66 10.56
CA ARG A 268 1.09 -25.24 11.06
C ARG A 268 1.12 -23.73 11.29
N LEU A 269 1.95 -23.26 12.21
CA LEU A 269 2.10 -21.85 12.57
C LEU A 269 3.54 -21.41 12.28
N ASP A 270 3.71 -20.30 11.58
CA ASP A 270 5.01 -19.64 11.40
C ASP A 270 5.31 -18.65 12.54
N GLU A 271 6.54 -18.12 12.56
CA GLU A 271 6.99 -17.12 13.54
C GLU A 271 6.27 -15.76 13.40
N GLU A 272 5.63 -15.52 12.27
CA GLU A 272 4.83 -14.32 11.97
C GLU A 272 3.37 -14.45 12.46
N HIS A 273 3.05 -15.52 13.19
CA HIS A 273 1.70 -15.85 13.68
C HIS A 273 0.68 -16.14 12.58
N CYS A 274 1.11 -16.52 11.38
CA CYS A 274 0.21 -16.97 10.32
C CYS A 274 -0.01 -18.49 10.41
N ALA A 275 -1.25 -18.92 10.15
CA ALA A 275 -1.59 -20.33 10.04
C ALA A 275 -1.51 -20.81 8.59
N HIS A 276 -0.81 -21.92 8.38
CA HIS A 276 -0.70 -22.64 7.13
C HIS A 276 -1.61 -23.85 7.18
N PHE A 277 -2.49 -23.97 6.19
CA PHE A 277 -3.42 -25.08 6.05
C PHE A 277 -3.09 -25.87 4.78
N ARG A 278 -3.21 -27.20 4.87
CA ARG A 278 -3.03 -28.10 3.74
C ARG A 278 -4.01 -29.27 3.82
N PHE A 279 -4.80 -29.47 2.76
CA PHE A 279 -5.82 -30.52 2.72
C PHE A 279 -5.81 -31.28 1.40
N TYR A 280 -5.92 -32.60 1.46
CA TYR A 280 -6.12 -33.41 0.26
C TYR A 280 -7.61 -33.49 -0.08
N ALA A 281 -8.02 -32.85 -1.18
CA ALA A 281 -9.41 -32.86 -1.64
C ALA A 281 -9.48 -32.77 -3.17
N PRO A 282 -9.05 -33.82 -3.90
CA PRO A 282 -8.90 -33.78 -5.35
C PRO A 282 -10.24 -33.60 -6.10
N GLN A 283 -11.38 -33.90 -5.47
CA GLN A 283 -12.70 -33.76 -6.08
C GLN A 283 -13.41 -32.44 -5.75
N ALA A 284 -12.89 -31.66 -4.80
CA ALA A 284 -13.48 -30.37 -4.47
C ALA A 284 -13.33 -29.41 -5.67
N GLY A 285 -14.37 -28.61 -5.92
CA GLY A 285 -14.35 -27.53 -6.91
C GLY A 285 -13.84 -26.21 -6.31
N ARG A 286 -14.12 -25.99 -5.02
CA ARG A 286 -13.65 -24.87 -4.22
C ARG A 286 -13.45 -25.30 -2.77
N LEU A 287 -12.33 -24.89 -2.18
CA LEU A 287 -12.08 -25.07 -0.75
C LEU A 287 -11.68 -23.75 -0.12
N GLN A 288 -12.21 -23.47 1.06
CA GLN A 288 -11.84 -22.30 1.85
C GLN A 288 -11.57 -22.70 3.30
N VAL A 289 -10.75 -21.91 3.99
CA VAL A 289 -10.66 -21.93 5.45
C VAL A 289 -11.38 -20.71 5.99
N ASP A 290 -12.35 -20.89 6.86
CA ASP A 290 -12.93 -19.83 7.68
C ASP A 290 -12.22 -19.82 9.04
N CYS A 291 -11.33 -18.86 9.25
CA CYS A 291 -10.59 -18.70 10.50
C CYS A 291 -11.07 -17.43 11.19
N CYS A 292 -11.69 -17.57 12.37
CA CYS A 292 -12.22 -16.45 13.15
C CYS A 292 -13.16 -15.51 12.36
N GLY A 293 -13.97 -16.07 11.44
CA GLY A 293 -14.95 -15.33 10.64
C GLY A 293 -14.40 -14.77 9.33
N LYS A 294 -13.08 -14.82 9.11
CA LYS A 294 -12.45 -14.44 7.84
C LYS A 294 -12.25 -15.69 6.97
N LYS A 295 -12.77 -15.63 5.74
CA LYS A 295 -12.67 -16.70 4.76
C LYS A 295 -11.45 -16.50 3.86
N TYR A 296 -10.66 -17.55 3.72
CA TYR A 296 -9.48 -17.61 2.89
C TYR A 296 -9.69 -18.67 1.81
N ASP A 297 -9.73 -18.24 0.53
CA ASP A 297 -9.77 -19.18 -0.59
C ASP A 297 -8.45 -19.94 -0.68
N MET A 298 -8.55 -21.27 -0.79
CA MET A 298 -7.39 -22.14 -0.93
C MET A 298 -7.01 -22.34 -2.39
N GLN A 299 -5.73 -22.61 -2.65
CA GLN A 299 -5.19 -22.91 -3.98
C GLN A 299 -4.98 -24.41 -4.12
N LYS A 300 -5.49 -24.99 -5.21
CA LYS A 300 -5.36 -26.43 -5.51
C LYS A 300 -4.14 -26.67 -6.41
N ASP A 301 -3.26 -27.57 -6.00
CA ASP A 301 -2.15 -28.03 -6.82
C ASP A 301 -2.55 -29.18 -7.77
N ALA A 302 -1.60 -29.60 -8.62
CA ALA A 302 -1.80 -30.65 -9.62
C ALA A 302 -2.05 -32.04 -8.99
N ASP A 303 -1.57 -32.27 -7.77
CA ASP A 303 -1.71 -33.53 -7.04
C ASP A 303 -3.04 -33.60 -6.27
N GLY A 304 -3.78 -32.49 -6.19
CA GLY A 304 -5.09 -32.39 -5.56
C GLY A 304 -5.05 -31.95 -4.10
N PHE A 305 -3.91 -31.44 -3.62
CA PHE A 305 -3.83 -30.74 -2.35
C PHE A 305 -4.23 -29.28 -2.49
N TRP A 306 -4.86 -28.78 -1.45
CA TRP A 306 -5.27 -27.40 -1.30
C TRP A 306 -4.44 -26.75 -0.21
N THR A 307 -3.88 -25.57 -0.46
CA THR A 307 -3.07 -24.83 0.50
C THR A 307 -3.55 -23.40 0.68
N VAL A 308 -3.37 -22.85 1.89
CA VAL A 308 -3.56 -21.43 2.17
C VAL A 308 -2.75 -20.98 3.39
N LYS A 309 -2.24 -19.75 3.35
CA LYS A 309 -1.65 -19.01 4.48
C LYS A 309 -2.64 -17.94 4.92
N THR A 310 -2.92 -17.83 6.21
CA THR A 310 -3.74 -16.72 6.76
C THR A 310 -2.92 -15.44 6.88
N ASP A 311 -3.57 -14.31 7.18
CA ASP A 311 -2.83 -13.18 7.75
C ASP A 311 -2.35 -13.53 9.18
N PRO A 312 -1.48 -12.70 9.78
CA PRO A 312 -1.09 -12.86 11.18
C PRO A 312 -2.30 -12.90 12.11
N LEU A 313 -2.37 -13.95 12.92
CA LEU A 313 -3.41 -14.16 13.94
C LEU A 313 -2.95 -13.56 15.27
N VAL A 314 -3.88 -12.99 16.03
CA VAL A 314 -3.58 -12.56 17.41
C VAL A 314 -3.20 -13.75 18.27
N VAL A 315 -2.27 -13.60 19.21
CA VAL A 315 -1.87 -14.72 20.09
C VAL A 315 -3.08 -15.21 20.90
N GLY A 316 -3.46 -16.48 20.72
CA GLY A 316 -4.62 -17.05 21.40
C GLY A 316 -5.14 -18.33 20.75
N PHE A 317 -6.31 -18.77 21.22
CA PHE A 317 -7.03 -19.91 20.65
C PHE A 317 -7.97 -19.42 19.55
N HIS A 318 -7.94 -20.08 18.39
CA HIS A 318 -8.71 -19.70 17.20
C HIS A 318 -9.57 -20.86 16.72
N TYR A 319 -10.87 -20.60 16.57
CA TYR A 319 -11.76 -21.53 15.87
C TYR A 319 -11.59 -21.37 14.36
N TYR A 320 -11.55 -22.49 13.65
CA TYR A 320 -11.62 -22.50 12.20
C TYR A 320 -12.49 -23.65 11.68
N PHE A 321 -12.96 -23.48 10.46
CA PHE A 321 -13.73 -24.47 9.72
C PHE A 321 -13.25 -24.55 8.27
N LEU A 322 -13.47 -25.70 7.64
CA LEU A 322 -13.31 -25.84 6.20
C LEU A 322 -14.65 -25.59 5.52
N ILE A 323 -14.63 -24.93 4.37
CA ILE A 323 -15.81 -24.75 3.52
C ILE A 323 -15.50 -25.40 2.18
N ALA A 324 -15.99 -26.63 1.98
CA ALA A 324 -15.83 -27.40 0.75
C ALA A 324 -17.10 -27.25 -0.09
N ASP A 325 -16.97 -26.66 -1.28
CA ASP A 325 -18.08 -26.44 -2.22
C ASP A 325 -19.32 -25.79 -1.56
N GLY A 326 -19.08 -24.86 -0.62
CA GLY A 326 -20.10 -24.12 0.11
C GLY A 326 -20.62 -24.81 1.38
N VAL A 327 -20.17 -26.03 1.69
CA VAL A 327 -20.55 -26.76 2.90
C VAL A 327 -19.48 -26.62 3.97
N GLN A 328 -19.88 -26.12 5.14
CA GLN A 328 -18.99 -26.00 6.30
C GLN A 328 -18.79 -27.36 6.96
N VAL A 329 -17.54 -27.77 7.15
CA VAL A 329 -17.14 -29.02 7.79
C VAL A 329 -16.03 -28.77 8.82
N ALA A 330 -15.96 -29.62 9.83
CA ALA A 330 -14.84 -29.65 10.76
C ALA A 330 -13.58 -30.20 10.06
N ASP A 331 -12.41 -29.75 10.48
CA ASP A 331 -11.16 -30.32 10.01
C ASP A 331 -10.97 -31.75 10.56
N PRO A 332 -10.89 -32.78 9.71
CA PRO A 332 -10.65 -34.16 10.17
C PRO A 332 -9.24 -34.40 10.72
N SER A 333 -8.33 -33.44 10.58
CA SER A 333 -6.90 -33.53 10.93
C SER A 333 -6.56 -32.89 12.28
N SER A 334 -7.52 -32.23 12.93
CA SER A 334 -7.33 -31.50 14.17
C SER A 334 -8.37 -31.90 15.21
N TYR A 335 -7.99 -31.84 16.49
CA TYR A 335 -8.92 -32.11 17.58
C TYR A 335 -10.09 -31.12 17.53
N THR A 336 -11.30 -31.64 17.73
CA THR A 336 -12.50 -30.81 17.81
C THR A 336 -12.71 -30.34 19.24
N PHE A 337 -12.90 -29.04 19.40
CA PHE A 337 -13.18 -28.41 20.68
C PHE A 337 -14.57 -27.80 20.61
N PHE A 338 -15.40 -28.07 21.62
CA PHE A 338 -16.67 -27.39 21.81
C PHE A 338 -16.43 -26.15 22.68
N GLY A 339 -16.88 -25.00 22.17
CA GLY A 339 -16.85 -23.71 22.85
C GLY A 339 -18.22 -23.27 23.32
#